data_AF-Q9H834-F1
#
_entry.id   AF-Q9H834-F1
#
_cell.length_a   1.000
_cell.length_b   1.000
_cell.length_c   1.000
_cell.angle_alpha   90.00
_cell.angle_beta   90.00
_cell.angle_gamma   90.00
#
_symmetry.space_group_name_H-M   'P 1'
#
loop_
_entity.id
_entity.type
_entity.pdbx_description
1 polymer ?
#
loop_
_entity_poly.entity_id
_entity_poly.type
_entity_poly.pdbx_seq_one_letter_code
_entity_poly.pdbx_strand_id
1 'polypeptide(L)'
;MRRATVEREMELRHKNEMLRVETEARARAKAERENADIIREQIRLKASEHRQTVLESIRTAGTLFGEGFRAFVTDRDKVTATVAGLTLLAVGVYSAKNATAVTGRFIEARLGKPSLVRETSRITVLEALRHPIQVSRRLLSRPQDVLEGVVLSPSLEARVRDIAIATRNTKKNRGLYRHILLYGPPGTGKTLFAKKLALHSGMDYAIMTGGDVAPMGREGVTAMHKLFDWANTSRRGLLLFMDEADAFLRKRATEEISKDLRATLNAFLYHMGQHSNKFMLVLASNLPEQFDCAINSRIDVMVHFDLPQQEERERLVRLHFDNCVLKPATEGKRRLKLAQFDYGRKCSEVARLTEGMSGREIAQLAVSWQATAYASKDGVLTEAMMDACVQDAVQQYRQKMRWLKAEGPGRGVEHPLSGVQGETLTSWSLATDPSYPCLAGPCTFRICSWMGTGLCPGPLSPRMSCGGGRPFCPPGHPLL
;
A
#
# COMPACT_ATOMS: atom_id res chain seq x y z
N MET A 1 55.30 9.14 61.55
CA MET A 1 55.74 7.99 60.73
C MET A 1 54.78 7.57 59.61
N ARG A 2 53.45 7.43 59.81
CA ARG A 2 52.55 6.78 58.82
C ARG A 2 52.40 7.45 57.42
N ARG A 3 52.65 8.75 57.23
CA ARG A 3 52.55 9.39 55.89
C ARG A 3 53.72 9.05 54.97
N ALA A 4 54.95 9.24 55.44
CA ALA A 4 56.17 8.98 54.66
C ALA A 4 56.29 7.52 54.18
N THR A 5 55.75 6.54 54.94
CA THR A 5 55.65 5.14 54.49
C THR A 5 54.66 4.97 53.34
N VAL A 6 53.51 5.66 53.37
CA VAL A 6 52.49 5.61 52.33
C VAL A 6 52.95 6.33 51.06
N GLU A 7 53.58 7.49 51.18
CA GLU A 7 54.18 8.22 50.05
C GLU A 7 55.23 7.36 49.34
N ARG A 8 56.14 6.72 50.10
CA ARG A 8 57.15 5.80 49.54
C ARG A 8 56.54 4.55 48.91
N GLU A 9 55.44 4.02 49.43
CA GLU A 9 54.68 2.94 48.78
C GLU A 9 54.00 3.41 47.47
N MET A 10 53.43 4.61 47.44
CA MET A 10 52.84 5.19 46.23
C MET A 10 53.90 5.43 45.15
N GLU A 11 55.05 6.00 45.51
CA GLU A 11 56.20 6.17 44.59
C GLU A 11 56.70 4.83 44.05
N LEU A 12 56.83 3.80 44.89
CA LEU A 12 57.24 2.46 44.46
C LEU A 12 56.20 1.82 43.53
N ARG A 13 54.91 1.97 43.80
CA ARG A 13 53.83 1.49 42.91
C ARG A 13 53.88 2.23 41.57
N HIS A 14 53.95 3.56 41.58
CA HIS A 14 54.02 4.35 40.35
C HIS A 14 55.27 4.02 39.52
N LYS A 15 56.43 3.83 40.17
CA LYS A 15 57.67 3.42 39.49
C LYS A 15 57.56 2.02 38.88
N ASN A 16 56.91 1.08 39.56
CA ASN A 16 56.66 -0.27 39.04
C ASN A 16 55.64 -0.27 37.90
N GLU A 17 54.59 0.55 37.97
CA GLU A 17 53.63 0.75 36.88
C GLU A 17 54.29 1.36 35.64
N MET A 18 55.11 2.40 35.81
CA MET A 18 55.86 3.01 34.72
C MET A 18 56.82 2.03 34.04
N LEU A 19 57.56 1.22 34.82
CA LEU A 19 58.44 0.16 34.30
C LEU A 19 57.64 -0.94 33.57
N ARG A 20 56.44 -1.27 34.04
CA ARG A 20 55.54 -2.21 33.35
C ARG A 20 55.04 -1.64 32.04
N VAL A 21 54.59 -0.38 32.01
CA VAL A 21 54.14 0.29 30.78
C VAL A 21 55.28 0.40 29.78
N GLU A 22 56.49 0.74 30.22
CA GLU A 22 57.65 0.80 29.33
C GLU A 22 58.06 -0.57 28.77
N THR A 23 58.06 -1.62 29.60
CA THR A 23 58.38 -2.97 29.12
C THR A 23 57.30 -3.54 28.19
N GLU A 24 56.01 -3.31 28.47
CA GLU A 24 54.92 -3.65 27.54
C GLU A 24 55.01 -2.86 26.23
N ALA A 25 55.33 -1.56 26.27
CA ALA A 25 55.51 -0.74 25.07
C ALA A 25 56.71 -1.19 24.22
N ARG A 26 57.86 -1.48 24.84
CA ARG A 26 59.04 -2.04 24.15
C ARG A 26 58.76 -3.42 23.55
N ALA A 27 58.00 -4.28 24.24
CA ALA A 27 57.60 -5.59 23.74
C ALA A 27 56.67 -5.47 22.51
N ARG A 28 55.65 -4.61 22.57
CA ARG A 28 54.76 -4.34 21.42
C ARG A 28 55.51 -3.77 20.23
N ALA A 29 56.37 -2.78 20.44
CA ALA A 29 57.18 -2.18 19.38
C ALA A 29 58.15 -3.18 18.72
N LYS A 30 58.62 -4.21 19.45
CA LYS A 30 59.41 -5.31 18.88
C LYS A 30 58.55 -6.26 18.04
N ALA A 31 57.41 -6.69 18.58
CA ALA A 31 56.48 -7.57 17.87
C ALA A 31 55.93 -6.94 16.58
N GLU A 32 55.66 -5.64 16.57
CA GLU A 32 55.22 -4.91 15.36
C GLU A 32 56.30 -4.88 14.27
N ARG A 33 57.59 -4.77 14.63
CA ARG A 33 58.71 -4.85 13.67
C ARG A 33 58.85 -6.25 13.10
N GLU A 34 58.88 -7.27 13.95
CA GLU A 34 58.98 -8.67 13.55
C GLU A 34 57.80 -9.06 12.62
N ASN A 35 56.58 -8.66 12.95
CA ASN A 35 55.40 -8.85 12.09
C ASN A 35 55.51 -8.09 10.76
N ALA A 36 55.98 -6.84 10.76
CA ALA A 36 56.14 -6.05 9.53
C ALA A 36 57.15 -6.68 8.56
N ASP A 37 58.24 -7.25 9.09
CA ASP A 37 59.26 -7.91 8.26
C ASP A 37 58.76 -9.27 7.73
N ILE A 38 58.07 -10.07 8.54
CA ILE A 38 57.39 -11.30 8.08
C ILE A 38 56.38 -10.99 6.95
N ILE A 39 55.59 -9.92 7.09
CA ILE A 39 54.63 -9.49 6.06
C ILE A 39 55.34 -9.08 4.77
N ARG A 40 56.45 -8.32 4.86
CA ARG A 40 57.27 -7.94 3.70
C ARG A 40 57.86 -9.15 2.99
N GLU A 41 58.38 -10.12 3.73
CA GLU A 41 58.91 -11.36 3.16
C GLU A 41 57.80 -12.20 2.50
N GLN A 42 56.63 -12.35 3.12
CA GLN A 42 55.50 -13.03 2.49
C GLN A 42 55.02 -12.34 1.21
N ILE A 43 54.98 -11.00 1.18
CA ILE A 43 54.65 -10.24 -0.04
C ILE A 43 55.71 -10.47 -1.12
N ARG A 44 56.99 -10.45 -0.76
CA ARG A 44 58.11 -10.68 -1.68
C ARG A 44 58.12 -12.11 -2.24
N LEU A 45 57.92 -13.10 -1.39
CA LEU A 45 57.82 -14.52 -1.75
C LEU A 45 56.65 -14.76 -2.69
N LYS A 46 55.44 -14.29 -2.35
CA LYS A 46 54.26 -14.37 -3.24
C LYS A 46 54.49 -13.66 -4.56
N ALA A 47 55.21 -12.53 -4.57
CA ALA A 47 55.56 -11.84 -5.82
C ALA A 47 56.58 -12.63 -6.67
N SER A 48 57.55 -13.34 -6.07
CA SER A 48 58.46 -14.22 -6.80
C SER A 48 57.80 -15.52 -7.26
N GLU A 49 56.98 -16.16 -6.43
CA GLU A 49 56.16 -17.32 -6.78
C GLU A 49 55.25 -16.98 -7.94
N HIS A 50 54.51 -15.87 -7.87
CA HIS A 50 53.62 -15.45 -8.95
C HIS A 50 54.39 -15.14 -10.24
N ARG A 51 55.58 -14.51 -10.16
CA ARG A 51 56.45 -14.32 -11.33
C ARG A 51 56.92 -15.66 -11.90
N GLN A 52 57.29 -16.63 -11.07
CA GLN A 52 57.68 -17.96 -11.51
C GLN A 52 56.51 -18.72 -12.13
N THR A 53 55.33 -18.76 -11.50
CA THR A 53 54.11 -19.37 -12.05
C THR A 53 53.68 -18.71 -13.36
N VAL A 54 53.81 -17.38 -13.49
CA VAL A 54 53.55 -16.67 -14.75
C VAL A 54 54.59 -17.03 -15.81
N LEU A 55 55.89 -17.10 -15.47
CA LEU A 55 56.94 -17.50 -16.42
C LEU A 55 56.85 -18.98 -16.81
N GLU A 56 56.48 -19.88 -15.90
CA GLU A 56 56.26 -21.30 -16.16
C GLU A 56 54.98 -21.53 -16.97
N SER A 57 53.89 -20.82 -16.69
CA SER A 57 52.68 -20.89 -17.53
C SER A 57 52.92 -20.27 -18.91
N ILE A 58 53.69 -19.18 -19.04
CA ILE A 58 54.13 -18.65 -20.34
C ILE A 58 55.05 -19.65 -21.07
N ARG A 59 55.98 -20.31 -20.36
CA ARG A 59 56.90 -21.30 -20.97
C ARG A 59 56.16 -22.55 -21.39
N THR A 60 55.24 -23.06 -20.56
CA THR A 60 54.42 -24.24 -20.83
C THR A 60 53.40 -23.96 -21.94
N ALA A 61 52.73 -22.81 -21.91
CA ALA A 61 51.90 -22.36 -23.02
C ALA A 61 52.73 -22.14 -24.28
N GLY A 62 53.96 -21.64 -24.16
CA GLY A 62 54.90 -21.42 -25.27
C GLY A 62 55.47 -22.70 -25.89
N THR A 63 55.65 -23.78 -25.12
CA THR A 63 56.01 -25.11 -25.66
C THR A 63 54.81 -25.81 -26.27
N LEU A 64 53.63 -25.74 -25.63
CA LEU A 64 52.38 -26.27 -26.19
C LEU A 64 51.97 -25.53 -27.48
N PHE A 65 52.13 -24.21 -27.53
CA PHE A 65 52.05 -23.45 -28.77
C PHE A 65 53.19 -23.80 -29.72
N GLY A 66 54.45 -23.93 -29.27
CA GLY A 66 55.58 -24.21 -30.16
C GLY A 66 55.43 -25.51 -30.97
N GLU A 67 54.95 -26.57 -30.32
CA GLU A 67 54.68 -27.86 -30.97
C GLU A 67 53.37 -27.84 -31.77
N GLY A 68 52.28 -27.30 -31.20
CA GLY A 68 50.99 -27.18 -31.91
C GLY A 68 51.03 -26.26 -33.13
N PHE A 69 51.75 -25.14 -33.04
CA PHE A 69 51.86 -24.12 -34.09
C PHE A 69 52.75 -24.59 -35.24
N ARG A 70 53.74 -25.47 -35.02
CA ARG A 70 54.46 -26.14 -36.12
C ARG A 70 53.57 -27.07 -36.95
N ALA A 71 52.54 -27.67 -36.35
CA ALA A 71 51.51 -28.42 -37.08
C ALA A 71 50.41 -27.52 -37.70
N PHE A 72 50.28 -26.27 -37.23
CA PHE A 72 49.23 -25.33 -37.64
C PHE A 72 49.68 -24.35 -38.74
N VAL A 73 50.97 -24.00 -38.80
CA VAL A 73 51.56 -23.06 -39.78
C VAL A 73 51.56 -23.61 -41.21
N THR A 74 51.40 -24.92 -41.40
CA THR A 74 51.30 -25.58 -42.71
C THR A 74 49.97 -25.37 -43.44
N ASP A 75 48.91 -24.88 -42.77
CA ASP A 75 47.53 -24.95 -43.31
C ASP A 75 46.75 -23.63 -43.12
N ARG A 76 47.23 -22.57 -43.80
CA ARG A 76 46.80 -21.15 -43.61
C ARG A 76 45.28 -20.92 -43.61
N ASP A 77 44.52 -21.67 -44.38
CA ASP A 77 43.07 -21.47 -44.53
C ASP A 77 42.26 -22.01 -43.34
N LYS A 78 42.77 -23.01 -42.61
CA LYS A 78 42.14 -23.51 -41.38
C LYS A 78 42.42 -22.60 -40.18
N VAL A 79 43.60 -21.96 -40.17
CA VAL A 79 44.03 -21.00 -39.14
C VAL A 79 43.14 -19.75 -39.15
N THR A 80 42.91 -19.15 -40.33
CA THR A 80 42.07 -17.95 -40.46
C THR A 80 40.63 -18.24 -40.04
N ALA A 81 40.06 -19.38 -40.46
CA ALA A 81 38.71 -19.79 -40.08
C ALA A 81 38.54 -20.02 -38.57
N THR A 82 39.50 -20.65 -37.88
CA THR A 82 39.42 -20.89 -36.43
C THR A 82 39.63 -19.61 -35.61
N VAL A 83 40.55 -18.73 -36.00
CA VAL A 83 40.75 -17.44 -35.33
C VAL A 83 39.53 -16.52 -35.55
N ALA A 84 38.97 -16.49 -36.76
CA ALA A 84 37.73 -15.77 -37.05
C ALA A 84 36.54 -16.35 -36.26
N GLY A 85 36.44 -17.68 -36.15
CA GLY A 85 35.42 -18.36 -35.35
C GLY A 85 35.52 -18.03 -33.86
N LEU A 86 36.71 -18.10 -33.27
CA LEU A 86 36.94 -17.78 -31.86
C LEU A 86 36.71 -16.31 -31.54
N THR A 87 37.11 -15.39 -32.42
CA THR A 87 36.84 -13.95 -32.25
C THR A 87 35.35 -13.62 -32.40
N LEU A 88 34.65 -14.22 -33.37
CA LEU A 88 33.18 -14.12 -33.48
C LEU A 88 32.46 -14.68 -32.24
N LEU A 89 32.94 -15.80 -31.67
CA LEU A 89 32.36 -16.40 -30.47
C LEU A 89 32.62 -15.50 -29.24
N ALA A 90 33.82 -14.96 -29.08
CA ALA A 90 34.15 -14.01 -28.02
C ALA A 90 33.36 -12.70 -28.11
N VAL A 91 33.24 -12.12 -29.32
CA VAL A 91 32.42 -10.93 -29.59
C VAL A 91 30.93 -11.25 -29.36
N GLY A 92 30.46 -12.43 -29.76
CA GLY A 92 29.10 -12.90 -29.52
C GLY A 92 28.77 -13.03 -28.04
N VAL A 93 29.64 -13.67 -27.25
CA VAL A 93 29.49 -13.82 -25.79
C VAL A 93 29.58 -12.47 -25.07
N TYR A 94 30.52 -11.60 -25.44
CA TYR A 94 30.67 -10.27 -24.83
C TYR A 94 29.47 -9.37 -25.14
N SER A 95 29.01 -9.38 -26.41
CA SER A 95 27.82 -8.65 -26.84
C SER A 95 26.56 -9.18 -26.16
N ALA A 96 26.39 -10.51 -26.06
CA ALA A 96 25.27 -11.13 -25.36
C ALA A 96 25.28 -10.80 -23.86
N LYS A 97 26.45 -10.79 -23.19
CA LYS A 97 26.59 -10.46 -21.77
C LYS A 97 26.26 -9.00 -21.46
N ASN A 98 26.69 -8.07 -22.32
CA ASN A 98 26.39 -6.64 -22.15
C ASN A 98 24.95 -6.32 -22.57
N ALA A 99 24.43 -6.93 -23.64
CA ALA A 99 23.04 -6.81 -24.05
C ALA A 99 22.09 -7.33 -22.96
N THR A 100 22.33 -8.52 -22.41
CA THR A 100 21.47 -9.08 -21.34
C THR A 100 21.42 -8.19 -20.09
N ALA A 101 22.52 -7.53 -19.71
CA ALA A 101 22.53 -6.60 -18.57
C ALA A 101 21.68 -5.33 -18.82
N VAL A 102 21.76 -4.74 -20.01
CA VAL A 102 21.00 -3.51 -20.36
C VAL A 102 19.54 -3.84 -20.69
N THR A 103 19.31 -4.85 -21.53
CA THR A 103 17.98 -5.32 -21.91
C THR A 103 17.22 -5.88 -20.71
N GLY A 104 17.88 -6.58 -19.78
CA GLY A 104 17.26 -7.08 -18.55
C GLY A 104 16.63 -5.97 -17.71
N ARG A 105 17.39 -4.90 -17.42
CA ARG A 105 16.89 -3.74 -16.65
C ARG A 105 15.77 -2.98 -17.37
N PHE A 106 15.84 -2.86 -18.70
CA PHE A 106 14.79 -2.19 -19.49
C PHE A 106 13.49 -3.02 -19.55
N ILE A 107 13.62 -4.35 -19.69
CA ILE A 107 12.51 -5.30 -19.61
C ILE A 107 11.89 -5.25 -18.21
N GLU A 108 12.70 -5.31 -17.15
CA GLU A 108 12.21 -5.29 -15.77
C GLU A 108 11.52 -3.97 -15.41
N ALA A 109 12.06 -2.82 -15.83
CA ALA A 109 11.42 -1.51 -15.60
C ALA A 109 10.08 -1.33 -16.33
N ARG A 110 9.85 -2.04 -17.46
CA ARG A 110 8.66 -1.86 -18.30
C ARG A 110 7.64 -3.01 -18.23
N LEU A 111 8.07 -4.18 -17.76
CA LEU A 111 7.27 -5.42 -17.69
C LEU A 111 7.27 -6.05 -16.27
N GLY A 112 8.17 -5.64 -15.38
CA GLY A 112 8.15 -6.00 -13.96
C GLY A 112 7.03 -5.30 -13.19
N LYS A 113 6.75 -5.78 -11.99
CA LYS A 113 5.73 -5.23 -11.09
C LYS A 113 6.29 -3.99 -10.37
N PRO A 114 5.70 -2.78 -10.48
CA PRO A 114 6.19 -1.58 -9.80
C PRO A 114 6.03 -1.69 -8.28
N SER A 115 6.92 -1.04 -7.52
CA SER A 115 7.00 -1.12 -6.05
C SER A 115 5.72 -0.73 -5.31
N LEU A 116 4.96 0.23 -5.84
CA LEU A 116 3.69 0.69 -5.28
C LEU A 116 2.55 -0.33 -5.42
N VAL A 117 2.67 -1.34 -6.29
CA VAL A 117 1.60 -2.32 -6.50
C VAL A 117 1.76 -3.48 -5.52
N ARG A 118 0.79 -3.66 -4.62
CA ARG A 118 0.73 -4.81 -3.71
C ARG A 118 0.31 -6.09 -4.45
N GLU A 119 -0.72 -6.03 -5.30
CA GLU A 119 -1.31 -7.18 -5.99
C GLU A 119 -1.66 -6.84 -7.45
N THR A 120 -1.50 -7.77 -8.39
CA THR A 120 -1.92 -7.59 -9.79
C THR A 120 -2.29 -8.90 -10.48
N SER A 121 -3.22 -8.86 -11.44
CA SER A 121 -3.50 -9.98 -12.35
C SER A 121 -2.60 -10.03 -13.58
N ARG A 122 -1.77 -9.00 -13.81
CA ARG A 122 -0.99 -8.88 -15.03
C ARG A 122 0.14 -9.93 -15.03
N ILE A 123 -0.01 -10.92 -15.89
CA ILE A 123 0.95 -12.02 -16.07
C ILE A 123 2.31 -11.42 -16.46
N THR A 124 3.32 -11.65 -15.62
CA THR A 124 4.70 -11.25 -15.95
C THR A 124 5.34 -12.25 -16.92
N VAL A 125 6.33 -11.83 -17.70
CA VAL A 125 7.03 -12.73 -18.66
C VAL A 125 7.66 -13.92 -17.94
N LEU A 126 8.22 -13.70 -16.74
CA LEU A 126 8.81 -14.75 -15.91
C LEU A 126 7.77 -15.75 -15.39
N GLU A 127 6.58 -15.28 -15.00
CA GLU A 127 5.46 -16.12 -14.55
C GLU A 127 4.87 -16.93 -15.72
N ALA A 128 4.79 -16.35 -16.92
CA ALA A 128 4.40 -17.06 -18.14
C ALA A 128 5.35 -18.21 -18.49
N LEU A 129 6.66 -18.02 -18.30
CA LEU A 129 7.66 -19.07 -18.51
C LEU A 129 7.63 -20.14 -17.42
N ARG A 130 7.39 -19.78 -16.15
CA ARG A 130 7.34 -20.73 -15.03
C ARG A 130 6.06 -21.57 -15.01
N HIS A 131 4.91 -21.01 -15.40
CA HIS A 131 3.60 -21.66 -15.28
C HIS A 131 2.73 -21.56 -16.55
N PRO A 132 3.21 -22.06 -17.71
CA PRO A 132 2.52 -21.90 -18.99
C PRO A 132 1.09 -22.49 -19.01
N ILE A 133 0.86 -23.61 -18.33
CA ILE A 133 -0.44 -24.30 -18.26
C ILE A 133 -1.46 -23.51 -17.42
N GLN A 134 -1.02 -22.88 -16.32
CA GLN A 134 -1.91 -22.06 -15.48
C GLN A 134 -2.27 -20.75 -16.20
N VAL A 135 -1.30 -20.17 -16.90
CA VAL A 135 -1.48 -18.94 -17.68
C VAL A 135 -2.42 -19.16 -18.85
N SER A 136 -2.28 -20.24 -19.63
CA SER A 136 -3.22 -20.55 -20.71
C SER A 136 -4.64 -20.78 -20.20
N ARG A 137 -4.82 -21.53 -19.10
CA ARG A 137 -6.13 -21.75 -18.46
C ARG A 137 -6.76 -20.43 -17.95
N ARG A 138 -5.97 -19.53 -17.35
CA ARG A 138 -6.43 -18.21 -16.90
C ARG A 138 -6.79 -17.28 -18.06
N LEU A 139 -6.10 -17.39 -19.20
CA LEU A 139 -6.44 -16.65 -20.43
C LEU A 139 -7.72 -17.16 -21.11
N LEU A 140 -8.00 -18.47 -21.02
CA LEU A 140 -9.17 -19.14 -21.62
C LEU A 140 -10.44 -19.11 -20.73
N SER A 141 -10.31 -18.75 -19.46
CA SER A 141 -11.43 -18.65 -18.53
C SER A 141 -12.43 -17.56 -18.96
N ARG A 142 -13.71 -17.90 -19.05
CA ARG A 142 -14.78 -16.94 -19.34
C ARG A 142 -14.92 -15.94 -18.17
N PRO A 143 -15.28 -14.67 -18.42
CA PRO A 143 -15.57 -13.72 -17.35
C PRO A 143 -16.77 -14.22 -16.54
N GLN A 144 -16.56 -14.37 -15.23
CA GLN A 144 -17.63 -14.64 -14.25
C GLN A 144 -18.55 -13.43 -14.10
N ASP A 145 -19.73 -13.66 -13.52
CA ASP A 145 -20.65 -12.58 -13.20
C ASP A 145 -20.04 -11.59 -12.18
N VAL A 146 -20.30 -10.30 -12.41
CA VAL A 146 -19.80 -9.17 -11.58
C VAL A 146 -20.08 -9.41 -10.10
N LEU A 147 -21.28 -9.93 -9.83
CA LEU A 147 -21.90 -9.97 -8.51
C LEU A 147 -21.97 -11.39 -7.92
N GLU A 148 -21.38 -12.38 -8.60
CA GLU A 148 -21.30 -13.75 -8.08
C GLU A 148 -20.52 -13.77 -6.76
N GLY A 149 -21.21 -14.03 -5.64
CA GLY A 149 -20.64 -13.98 -4.29
C GLY A 149 -20.44 -12.56 -3.74
N VAL A 150 -21.13 -11.54 -4.28
CA VAL A 150 -21.17 -10.17 -3.74
C VAL A 150 -22.60 -9.81 -3.42
N VAL A 151 -22.89 -9.49 -2.15
CA VAL A 151 -24.21 -9.03 -1.70
C VAL A 151 -24.16 -7.52 -1.53
N LEU A 152 -25.08 -6.81 -2.16
CA LEU A 152 -25.25 -5.35 -2.10
C LEU A 152 -26.75 -5.03 -1.99
N SER A 153 -27.09 -3.79 -1.65
CA SER A 153 -28.48 -3.31 -1.74
C SER A 153 -28.96 -3.29 -3.20
N PRO A 154 -30.27 -3.48 -3.48
CA PRO A 154 -30.76 -3.56 -4.85
C PRO A 154 -30.45 -2.32 -5.72
N SER A 155 -30.49 -1.14 -5.12
CA SER A 155 -30.16 0.13 -5.79
C SER A 155 -28.67 0.26 -6.09
N LEU A 156 -27.80 -0.16 -5.16
CA LEU A 156 -26.36 -0.20 -5.36
C LEU A 156 -25.97 -1.28 -6.38
N GLU A 157 -26.62 -2.45 -6.34
CA GLU A 157 -26.40 -3.54 -7.29
C GLU A 157 -26.70 -3.10 -8.73
N ALA A 158 -27.86 -2.47 -8.97
CA ALA A 158 -28.22 -1.95 -10.29
C ALA A 158 -27.18 -0.94 -10.78
N ARG A 159 -26.82 0.05 -9.95
CA ARG A 159 -25.83 1.07 -10.29
C ARG A 159 -24.43 0.50 -10.57
N VAL A 160 -24.03 -0.51 -9.80
CA VAL A 160 -22.77 -1.27 -9.99
C VAL A 160 -22.79 -2.05 -11.30
N ARG A 161 -23.93 -2.69 -11.63
CA ARG A 161 -24.14 -3.45 -12.86
C ARG A 161 -24.04 -2.53 -14.08
N ASP A 162 -24.65 -1.35 -14.04
CA ASP A 162 -24.56 -0.34 -15.09
C ASP A 162 -23.12 0.12 -15.32
N ILE A 163 -22.37 0.41 -14.25
CA ILE A 163 -20.94 0.75 -14.31
C ILE A 163 -20.14 -0.40 -14.96
N ALA A 164 -20.41 -1.65 -14.57
CA ALA A 164 -19.69 -2.80 -15.11
C ALA A 164 -20.00 -3.08 -16.59
N ILE A 165 -21.24 -2.84 -17.02
CA ILE A 165 -21.65 -2.90 -18.43
C ILE A 165 -21.01 -1.75 -19.22
N ALA A 166 -21.05 -0.52 -18.70
CA ALA A 166 -20.45 0.65 -19.32
C ALA A 166 -18.94 0.46 -19.52
N THR A 167 -18.19 0.07 -18.49
CA THR A 167 -16.74 -0.18 -18.60
C THR A 167 -16.41 -1.29 -19.61
N ARG A 168 -17.21 -2.37 -19.64
CA ARG A 168 -17.06 -3.47 -20.61
C ARG A 168 -17.32 -2.99 -22.05
N ASN A 169 -18.33 -2.14 -22.27
CA ASN A 169 -18.67 -1.57 -23.57
C ASN A 169 -17.63 -0.54 -24.03
N THR A 170 -17.22 0.38 -23.15
CA THR A 170 -16.11 1.32 -23.38
C THR A 170 -14.86 0.60 -23.84
N LYS A 171 -14.48 -0.49 -23.16
CA LYS A 171 -13.35 -1.31 -23.57
C LYS A 171 -13.54 -1.94 -24.96
N LYS A 172 -14.69 -2.56 -25.22
CA LYS A 172 -15.00 -3.19 -26.52
C LYS A 172 -14.85 -2.17 -27.66
N ASN A 173 -15.28 -0.94 -27.42
CA ASN A 173 -15.26 0.17 -28.38
C ASN A 173 -13.96 1.01 -28.33
N ARG A 174 -12.97 0.63 -27.49
CA ARG A 174 -11.70 1.36 -27.27
C ARG A 174 -11.86 2.83 -26.84
N GLY A 175 -12.98 3.14 -26.17
CA GLY A 175 -13.26 4.46 -25.62
C GLY A 175 -12.38 4.83 -24.41
N LEU A 176 -12.57 6.05 -23.92
CA LEU A 176 -11.87 6.58 -22.74
C LEU A 176 -12.53 6.06 -21.45
N TYR A 177 -11.71 5.62 -20.49
CA TYR A 177 -12.22 5.16 -19.19
C TYR A 177 -12.51 6.32 -18.24
N ARG A 178 -13.59 6.16 -17.47
CA ARG A 178 -14.01 7.07 -16.41
C ARG A 178 -13.38 6.70 -15.07
N HIS A 179 -13.00 7.69 -14.27
CA HIS A 179 -12.43 7.51 -12.94
C HIS A 179 -13.53 7.37 -11.89
N ILE A 180 -13.40 6.39 -11.01
CA ILE A 180 -14.44 6.02 -10.03
C ILE A 180 -13.93 6.21 -8.61
N LEU A 181 -14.72 6.85 -7.74
CA LEU A 181 -14.52 6.86 -6.30
C LEU A 181 -15.55 5.93 -5.64
N LEU A 182 -15.05 4.96 -4.87
CA LEU A 182 -15.83 4.12 -3.96
C LEU A 182 -15.67 4.70 -2.54
N TYR A 183 -16.76 5.07 -1.88
CA TYR A 183 -16.70 5.66 -0.54
C TYR A 183 -17.75 5.06 0.41
N GLY A 184 -17.55 5.22 1.71
CA GLY A 184 -18.39 4.66 2.77
C GLY A 184 -17.56 3.95 3.85
N PRO A 185 -18.19 3.31 4.86
CA PRO A 185 -17.49 2.67 5.97
C PRO A 185 -16.47 1.57 5.56
N PRO A 186 -15.48 1.24 6.41
CA PRO A 186 -14.58 0.12 6.18
C PRO A 186 -15.35 -1.22 6.21
N GLY A 187 -14.86 -2.22 5.47
CA GLY A 187 -15.45 -3.57 5.49
C GLY A 187 -16.72 -3.78 4.65
N THR A 188 -17.19 -2.77 3.92
CA THR A 188 -18.38 -2.83 3.03
C THR A 188 -18.10 -3.39 1.62
N GLY A 189 -16.89 -3.92 1.37
CA GLY A 189 -16.58 -4.65 0.13
C GLY A 189 -16.01 -3.82 -1.03
N LYS A 190 -15.68 -2.53 -0.83
CA LYS A 190 -15.08 -1.64 -1.86
C LYS A 190 -13.96 -2.30 -2.69
N THR A 191 -12.97 -2.89 -2.03
CA THR A 191 -11.82 -3.60 -2.65
C THR A 191 -12.25 -4.87 -3.42
N LEU A 192 -13.24 -5.61 -2.92
CA LEU A 192 -13.77 -6.81 -3.58
C LEU A 192 -14.51 -6.43 -4.86
N PHE A 193 -15.31 -5.36 -4.82
CA PHE A 193 -16.00 -4.84 -5.99
C PHE A 193 -15.00 -4.41 -7.08
N ALA A 194 -13.95 -3.66 -6.75
CA ALA A 194 -12.94 -3.24 -7.73
C ALA A 194 -12.27 -4.44 -8.45
N LYS A 195 -11.95 -5.52 -7.71
CA LYS A 195 -11.44 -6.78 -8.31
C LYS A 195 -12.45 -7.41 -9.27
N LYS A 196 -13.71 -7.54 -8.85
CA LYS A 196 -14.80 -8.12 -9.67
C LYS A 196 -15.10 -7.28 -10.92
N LEU A 197 -15.07 -5.95 -10.81
CA LEU A 197 -15.24 -5.02 -11.93
C LEU A 197 -14.17 -5.23 -13.00
N ALA A 198 -12.90 -5.33 -12.60
CA ALA A 198 -11.80 -5.63 -13.53
C ALA A 198 -12.00 -6.98 -14.24
N LEU A 199 -12.33 -8.03 -13.49
CA LEU A 199 -12.55 -9.39 -14.01
C LEU A 199 -13.71 -9.45 -15.02
N HIS A 200 -14.85 -8.85 -14.72
CA HIS A 200 -16.00 -8.82 -15.65
C HIS A 200 -15.72 -7.97 -16.90
N SER A 201 -15.05 -6.82 -16.75
CA SER A 201 -14.54 -6.05 -17.90
C SER A 201 -13.37 -6.75 -18.61
N GLY A 202 -12.89 -7.89 -18.10
CA GLY A 202 -11.75 -8.65 -18.61
C GLY A 202 -10.44 -7.87 -18.66
N MET A 203 -10.36 -6.76 -17.91
CA MET A 203 -9.19 -5.89 -17.75
C MET A 203 -8.21 -6.56 -16.78
N ASP A 204 -6.93 -6.19 -16.87
CA ASP A 204 -6.01 -6.49 -15.79
C ASP A 204 -6.40 -5.63 -14.56
N TYR A 205 -6.09 -6.07 -13.33
CA TYR A 205 -6.12 -5.21 -12.15
C TYR A 205 -4.74 -5.02 -11.55
N ALA A 206 -4.55 -3.88 -10.88
CA ALA A 206 -3.43 -3.62 -9.97
C ALA A 206 -3.95 -2.88 -8.74
N ILE A 207 -3.47 -3.26 -7.56
CA ILE A 207 -3.88 -2.70 -6.27
C ILE A 207 -2.67 -2.06 -5.61
N MET A 208 -2.82 -0.81 -5.18
CA MET A 208 -1.92 -0.11 -4.27
C MET A 208 -2.69 0.39 -3.04
N THR A 209 -1.99 0.82 -2.00
CA THR A 209 -2.58 1.49 -0.83
C THR A 209 -2.02 2.91 -0.74
N GLY A 210 -2.86 3.92 -0.47
CA GLY A 210 -2.44 5.33 -0.38
C GLY A 210 -1.35 5.56 0.67
N GLY A 211 -1.40 4.81 1.78
CA GLY A 211 -0.38 4.81 2.82
C GLY A 211 1.02 4.36 2.37
N ASP A 212 1.15 3.61 1.27
CA ASP A 212 2.47 3.19 0.74
C ASP A 212 3.22 4.34 0.04
N VAL A 213 2.53 5.42 -0.32
CA VAL A 213 3.12 6.53 -1.08
C VAL A 213 3.92 7.48 -0.20
N ALA A 214 3.48 7.74 1.03
CA ALA A 214 4.14 8.67 1.94
C ALA A 214 5.57 8.24 2.37
N PRO A 215 5.85 6.95 2.70
CA PRO A 215 7.20 6.49 3.04
C PRO A 215 8.23 6.63 1.92
N MET A 216 7.83 6.79 0.66
CA MET A 216 8.77 6.85 -0.48
C MET A 216 9.56 8.17 -0.56
N GLY A 217 9.12 9.23 0.12
CA GLY A 217 9.75 10.55 0.07
C GLY A 217 10.03 11.01 -1.37
N ARG A 218 11.27 11.39 -1.65
CA ARG A 218 11.72 11.84 -2.97
C ARG A 218 11.53 10.83 -4.11
N GLU A 219 11.54 9.52 -3.80
CA GLU A 219 11.34 8.49 -4.81
C GLU A 219 9.87 8.34 -5.24
N GLY A 220 8.92 8.85 -4.43
CA GLY A 220 7.48 8.74 -4.68
C GLY A 220 7.07 9.29 -6.04
N VAL A 221 7.63 10.42 -6.47
CA VAL A 221 7.39 11.01 -7.80
C VAL A 221 7.78 10.02 -8.90
N THR A 222 9.01 9.51 -8.85
CA THR A 222 9.54 8.55 -9.84
C THR A 222 8.76 7.23 -9.84
N ALA A 223 8.38 6.74 -8.66
CA ALA A 223 7.56 5.54 -8.52
C ALA A 223 6.16 5.73 -9.13
N MET A 224 5.55 6.91 -8.94
CA MET A 224 4.25 7.25 -9.50
C MET A 224 4.29 7.36 -11.03
N HIS A 225 5.32 7.98 -11.63
CA HIS A 225 5.50 7.97 -13.09
C HIS A 225 5.66 6.55 -13.64
N LYS A 226 6.57 5.74 -13.06
CA LYS A 226 6.78 4.34 -13.45
C LYS A 226 5.48 3.51 -13.39
N LEU A 227 4.65 3.76 -12.39
CA LEU A 227 3.37 3.09 -12.19
C LEU A 227 2.37 3.39 -13.33
N PHE A 228 2.22 4.65 -13.72
CA PHE A 228 1.35 5.04 -14.84
C PHE A 228 1.91 4.63 -16.21
N ASP A 229 3.23 4.70 -16.42
CA ASP A 229 3.87 4.21 -17.65
C ASP A 229 3.70 2.68 -17.82
N TRP A 230 3.84 1.96 -16.70
CA TRP A 230 3.55 0.53 -16.64
C TRP A 230 2.07 0.26 -16.92
N ALA A 231 1.15 1.04 -16.35
CA ALA A 231 -0.30 0.92 -16.59
C ALA A 231 -0.66 1.12 -18.07
N ASN A 232 -0.11 2.16 -18.70
CA ASN A 232 -0.26 2.45 -20.13
C ASN A 232 0.27 1.33 -21.04
N THR A 233 1.17 0.48 -20.55
CA THR A 233 1.74 -0.65 -21.27
C THR A 233 0.84 -1.91 -21.25
N SER A 234 -0.29 -1.94 -20.51
CA SER A 234 -1.23 -3.08 -20.57
C SER A 234 -1.92 -3.19 -21.93
N ARG A 235 -2.01 -4.43 -22.44
CA ARG A 235 -2.75 -4.77 -23.68
C ARG A 235 -4.26 -4.96 -23.46
N ARG A 236 -4.68 -5.38 -22.25
CA ARG A 236 -6.09 -5.69 -21.92
C ARG A 236 -6.85 -4.48 -21.35
N GLY A 237 -6.15 -3.38 -21.12
CA GLY A 237 -6.58 -2.29 -20.23
C GLY A 237 -6.33 -2.66 -18.77
N LEU A 238 -5.91 -1.71 -17.94
CA LEU A 238 -5.63 -1.90 -16.51
C LEU A 238 -6.63 -1.11 -15.64
N LEU A 239 -7.30 -1.78 -14.72
CA LEU A 239 -7.98 -1.14 -13.60
C LEU A 239 -6.97 -0.96 -12.45
N LEU A 240 -6.64 0.30 -12.17
CA LEU A 240 -5.68 0.70 -11.15
C LEU A 240 -6.46 1.14 -9.90
N PHE A 241 -6.49 0.24 -8.90
CA PHE A 241 -7.20 0.44 -7.65
C PHE A 241 -6.26 1.00 -6.57
N MET A 242 -6.66 2.09 -5.93
CA MET A 242 -5.98 2.69 -4.78
C MET A 242 -6.88 2.57 -3.56
N ASP A 243 -6.54 1.67 -2.64
CA ASP A 243 -7.20 1.55 -1.33
C ASP A 243 -6.67 2.61 -0.37
N GLU A 244 -7.48 3.02 0.62
CA GLU A 244 -7.12 4.04 1.62
C GLU A 244 -6.55 5.32 0.96
N ALA A 245 -7.18 5.77 -0.12
CA ALA A 245 -6.73 6.92 -0.89
C ALA A 245 -6.75 8.21 -0.05
N ASP A 246 -7.60 8.29 0.98
CA ASP A 246 -7.61 9.34 2.00
C ASP A 246 -6.29 9.49 2.76
N ALA A 247 -5.45 8.46 2.88
CA ALA A 247 -4.11 8.60 3.46
C ALA A 247 -3.14 9.40 2.58
N PHE A 248 -3.41 9.50 1.27
CA PHE A 248 -2.58 10.20 0.27
C PHE A 248 -3.21 11.51 -0.22
N LEU A 249 -4.54 11.59 -0.23
CA LEU A 249 -5.34 12.60 -0.95
C LEU A 249 -5.95 13.70 -0.06
N ARG A 250 -5.49 13.81 1.20
CA ARG A 250 -5.96 14.82 2.17
C ARG A 250 -5.77 16.27 1.70
N LYS A 251 -6.70 17.13 2.12
CA LYS A 251 -6.70 18.59 1.89
C LYS A 251 -5.36 19.25 2.25
N ARG A 252 -4.84 20.03 1.32
CA ARG A 252 -3.50 20.67 1.37
C ARG A 252 -3.28 21.68 2.50
N ALA A 253 -4.35 22.12 3.17
CA ALA A 253 -4.36 23.32 4.00
C ALA A 253 -4.24 23.07 5.52
N THR A 254 -4.37 21.82 5.98
CA THR A 254 -4.62 21.52 7.41
C THR A 254 -3.48 20.77 8.11
N GLU A 255 -2.56 20.15 7.36
CA GLU A 255 -1.43 19.38 7.90
C GLU A 255 -0.10 19.82 7.25
N GLU A 256 1.02 19.65 7.96
CA GLU A 256 2.38 19.84 7.43
C GLU A 256 2.78 18.74 6.43
N ILE A 257 2.03 18.61 5.34
CA ILE A 257 2.31 17.66 4.25
C ILE A 257 3.72 17.96 3.70
N SER A 258 4.63 16.99 3.85
CA SER A 258 6.00 17.06 3.34
C SER A 258 6.06 17.52 1.88
N LYS A 259 7.08 18.32 1.54
CA LYS A 259 7.31 18.81 0.17
C LYS A 259 7.36 17.68 -0.86
N ASP A 260 7.94 16.54 -0.50
CA ASP A 260 8.07 15.36 -1.36
C ASP A 260 6.71 14.68 -1.60
N LEU A 261 5.85 14.64 -0.58
CA LEU A 261 4.48 14.12 -0.68
C LEU A 261 3.61 15.04 -1.53
N ARG A 262 3.74 16.37 -1.41
CA ARG A 262 3.09 17.35 -2.29
C ARG A 262 3.53 17.21 -3.75
N ALA A 263 4.82 16.97 -4.00
CA ALA A 263 5.34 16.72 -5.34
C ALA A 263 4.75 15.43 -5.94
N THR A 264 4.68 14.35 -5.15
CA THR A 264 4.10 13.07 -5.56
C THR A 264 2.59 13.17 -5.82
N LEU A 265 1.85 13.93 -5.01
CA LEU A 265 0.44 14.26 -5.23
C LEU A 265 0.23 15.00 -6.56
N ASN A 266 1.06 16.01 -6.86
CA ASN A 266 0.96 16.74 -8.13
C ASN A 266 1.27 15.84 -9.34
N ALA A 267 2.24 14.92 -9.22
CA ALA A 267 2.51 13.92 -10.26
C ALA A 267 1.31 12.97 -10.49
N PHE A 268 0.65 12.53 -9.42
CA PHE A 268 -0.60 11.76 -9.52
C PHE A 268 -1.73 12.55 -10.20
N LEU A 269 -1.94 13.81 -9.80
CA LEU A 269 -2.97 14.69 -10.36
C LEU A 269 -2.75 15.02 -11.84
N TYR A 270 -1.50 15.03 -12.31
CA TYR A 270 -1.17 15.18 -13.72
C TYR A 270 -1.75 14.00 -14.54
N HIS A 271 -1.50 12.76 -14.09
CA HIS A 271 -2.02 11.56 -14.77
C HIS A 271 -3.54 11.41 -14.65
N MET A 272 -4.16 11.83 -13.53
CA MET A 272 -5.62 11.89 -13.41
C MET A 272 -6.28 12.95 -14.30
N GLY A 273 -5.53 13.94 -14.79
CA GLY A 273 -6.06 15.00 -15.66
C GLY A 273 -6.28 14.56 -17.11
N GLN A 274 -5.87 13.35 -17.49
CA GLN A 274 -5.93 12.83 -18.86
C GLN A 274 -6.69 11.50 -18.87
N HIS A 275 -7.93 11.51 -19.37
CA HIS A 275 -8.68 10.26 -19.55
C HIS A 275 -7.94 9.34 -20.53
N SER A 276 -7.67 8.10 -20.11
CA SER A 276 -6.91 7.12 -20.88
C SER A 276 -7.83 6.02 -21.43
N ASN A 277 -7.49 5.49 -22.61
CA ASN A 277 -8.06 4.23 -23.12
C ASN A 277 -7.23 2.99 -22.70
N LYS A 278 -6.17 3.19 -21.90
CA LYS A 278 -5.29 2.13 -21.39
C LYS A 278 -5.52 1.80 -19.93
N PHE A 279 -5.85 2.78 -19.09
CA PHE A 279 -6.10 2.54 -17.68
C PHE A 279 -7.34 3.26 -17.16
N MET A 280 -7.90 2.69 -16.10
CA MET A 280 -9.04 3.20 -15.35
C MET A 280 -8.64 3.31 -13.88
N LEU A 281 -8.76 4.49 -13.28
CA LEU A 281 -8.53 4.69 -11.85
C LEU A 281 -9.80 4.35 -11.05
N VAL A 282 -9.62 3.60 -9.98
CA VAL A 282 -10.65 3.37 -8.95
C VAL A 282 -10.05 3.69 -7.59
N LEU A 283 -10.56 4.72 -6.94
CA LEU A 283 -10.11 5.16 -5.63
C LEU A 283 -11.08 4.61 -4.57
N ALA A 284 -10.59 4.13 -3.44
CA ALA A 284 -11.41 3.85 -2.27
C ALA A 284 -11.02 4.76 -1.10
N SER A 285 -12.02 5.30 -0.41
CA SER A 285 -11.86 6.15 0.76
C SER A 285 -12.91 5.84 1.81
N ASN A 286 -12.60 6.10 3.08
CA ASN A 286 -13.60 6.08 4.15
C ASN A 286 -14.12 7.49 4.48
N LEU A 287 -13.38 8.54 4.09
CA LEU A 287 -13.61 9.94 4.42
C LEU A 287 -13.54 10.82 3.15
N PRO A 288 -14.55 10.79 2.26
CA PRO A 288 -14.53 11.52 0.99
C PRO A 288 -14.44 13.04 1.18
N GLU A 289 -14.95 13.57 2.30
CA GLU A 289 -14.91 14.99 2.65
C GLU A 289 -13.49 15.54 2.84
N GLN A 290 -12.50 14.68 3.08
CA GLN A 290 -11.10 15.08 3.23
C GLN A 290 -10.40 15.32 1.89
N PHE A 291 -11.02 14.99 0.76
CA PHE A 291 -10.41 15.16 -0.56
C PHE A 291 -10.31 16.63 -0.96
N ASP A 292 -9.21 16.95 -1.65
CA ASP A 292 -8.96 18.25 -2.25
C ASP A 292 -9.85 18.51 -3.48
N CYS A 293 -10.18 19.78 -3.74
CA CYS A 293 -11.09 20.15 -4.85
C CYS A 293 -10.55 19.73 -6.22
N ALA A 294 -9.21 19.72 -6.38
CA ALA A 294 -8.51 19.28 -7.58
C ALA A 294 -8.63 17.77 -7.87
N ILE A 295 -9.08 16.98 -6.89
CA ILE A 295 -9.35 15.54 -7.05
C ILE A 295 -10.82 15.35 -7.43
N ASN A 296 -11.72 16.02 -6.72
CA ASN A 296 -13.16 15.94 -6.97
C ASN A 296 -13.54 16.37 -8.39
N SER A 297 -12.81 17.33 -8.99
CA SER A 297 -13.01 17.73 -10.40
C SER A 297 -12.51 16.71 -11.44
N ARG A 298 -11.80 15.65 -11.03
CA ARG A 298 -11.24 14.59 -11.88
C ARG A 298 -11.87 13.22 -11.63
N ILE A 299 -12.92 13.15 -10.82
CA ILE A 299 -13.69 11.93 -10.54
C ILE A 299 -15.00 12.00 -11.33
N ASP A 300 -15.22 11.05 -12.23
CA ASP A 300 -16.41 11.01 -13.08
C ASP A 300 -17.62 10.37 -12.36
N VAL A 301 -17.38 9.40 -11.48
CA VAL A 301 -18.42 8.58 -10.85
C VAL A 301 -18.10 8.34 -9.37
N MET A 302 -19.03 8.71 -8.48
CA MET A 302 -18.94 8.45 -7.03
C MET A 302 -19.96 7.41 -6.60
N VAL A 303 -19.53 6.28 -6.05
CA VAL A 303 -20.36 5.15 -5.60
C VAL A 303 -20.28 5.00 -4.08
N HIS A 304 -21.41 5.10 -3.39
CA HIS A 304 -21.50 4.88 -1.95
C HIS A 304 -21.67 3.39 -1.62
N PHE A 305 -20.98 2.94 -0.56
CA PHE A 305 -21.08 1.60 0.00
C PHE A 305 -21.49 1.71 1.47
N ASP A 306 -22.79 1.67 1.71
CA ASP A 306 -23.41 1.67 3.03
C ASP A 306 -23.17 0.37 3.82
N LEU A 307 -23.53 0.40 5.11
CA LEU A 307 -23.63 -0.81 5.94
C LEU A 307 -24.85 -1.65 5.50
N PRO A 308 -24.75 -3.00 5.56
CA PRO A 308 -25.79 -3.87 5.01
C PRO A 308 -27.11 -3.81 5.79
N GLN A 309 -28.22 -3.70 5.07
CA GLN A 309 -29.57 -3.81 5.62
C GLN A 309 -29.90 -5.24 6.07
N GLN A 310 -31.00 -5.46 6.80
CA GLN A 310 -31.33 -6.76 7.38
C GLN A 310 -31.38 -7.91 6.34
N GLU A 311 -32.01 -7.69 5.19
CA GLU A 311 -32.06 -8.68 4.10
C GLU A 311 -30.67 -9.00 3.52
N GLU A 312 -29.82 -7.98 3.40
CA GLU A 312 -28.45 -8.12 2.92
C GLU A 312 -27.58 -8.86 3.94
N ARG A 313 -27.76 -8.58 5.24
CA ARG A 313 -27.10 -9.33 6.33
C ARG A 313 -27.53 -10.79 6.32
N GLU A 314 -28.80 -11.11 6.10
CA GLU A 314 -29.27 -12.50 5.98
C GLU A 314 -28.61 -13.22 4.79
N ARG A 315 -28.53 -12.56 3.63
CA ARG A 315 -27.83 -13.09 2.43
C ARG A 315 -26.33 -13.25 2.67
N LEU A 316 -25.67 -12.30 3.35
CA LEU A 316 -24.25 -12.36 3.72
C LEU A 316 -23.96 -13.49 4.72
N VAL A 317 -24.78 -13.62 5.76
CA VAL A 317 -24.65 -14.70 6.76
C VAL A 317 -24.78 -16.06 6.07
N ARG A 318 -25.79 -16.28 5.22
CA ARG A 318 -25.93 -17.52 4.43
C ARG A 318 -24.72 -17.75 3.52
N LEU A 319 -24.32 -16.75 2.73
CA LEU A 319 -23.15 -16.85 1.84
C LEU A 319 -21.87 -17.25 2.59
N HIS A 320 -21.61 -16.68 3.76
CA HIS A 320 -20.42 -17.01 4.54
C HIS A 320 -20.56 -18.34 5.29
N PHE A 321 -21.75 -18.69 5.78
CA PHE A 321 -22.04 -20.01 6.36
C PHE A 321 -21.85 -21.14 5.33
N ASP A 322 -22.35 -20.97 4.10
CA ASP A 322 -22.19 -21.94 3.02
C ASP A 322 -20.70 -22.18 2.69
N ASN A 323 -19.91 -21.11 2.64
CA ASN A 323 -18.49 -21.17 2.29
C ASN A 323 -17.58 -21.65 3.43
N CYS A 324 -17.86 -21.26 4.69
CA CYS A 324 -17.03 -21.58 5.85
C CYS A 324 -17.49 -22.81 6.63
N VAL A 325 -18.73 -23.24 6.49
CA VAL A 325 -19.32 -24.35 7.27
C VAL A 325 -19.84 -25.46 6.36
N LEU A 326 -20.81 -25.19 5.48
CA LEU A 326 -21.46 -26.26 4.69
C LEU A 326 -20.50 -26.93 3.69
N LYS A 327 -19.80 -26.17 2.84
CA LYS A 327 -18.83 -26.75 1.88
C LYS A 327 -17.76 -27.59 2.60
N PRO A 328 -17.09 -27.10 3.67
CA PRO A 328 -16.21 -27.91 4.52
C PRO A 328 -16.83 -29.20 5.08
N ALA A 329 -18.10 -29.18 5.48
CA ALA A 329 -18.80 -30.37 5.99
C ALA A 329 -19.13 -31.38 4.89
N THR A 330 -19.61 -30.92 3.73
CA THR A 330 -20.04 -31.77 2.61
C THR A 330 -18.87 -32.32 1.79
N GLU A 331 -17.74 -31.61 1.70
CA GLU A 331 -16.55 -32.05 0.96
C GLU A 331 -15.86 -33.29 1.58
N GLY A 332 -16.24 -33.73 2.78
CA GLY A 332 -15.83 -34.98 3.44
C GLY A 332 -14.35 -35.09 3.86
N LYS A 333 -13.48 -34.23 3.34
CA LYS A 333 -12.03 -34.23 3.59
C LYS A 333 -11.60 -33.49 4.86
N ARG A 334 -12.55 -32.95 5.64
CA ARG A 334 -12.27 -32.07 6.79
C ARG A 334 -12.98 -32.59 8.04
N ARG A 335 -12.44 -32.25 9.21
CA ARG A 335 -12.97 -32.64 10.53
C ARG A 335 -14.35 -32.03 10.86
N LEU A 336 -14.69 -30.92 10.20
CA LEU A 336 -15.90 -30.15 10.49
C LEU A 336 -17.16 -30.94 10.10
N LYS A 337 -18.08 -31.08 11.05
CA LYS A 337 -19.43 -31.62 10.84
C LYS A 337 -20.46 -30.61 11.36
N LEU A 338 -21.67 -30.64 10.82
CA LEU A 338 -22.79 -29.83 11.33
C LEU A 338 -23.71 -30.70 12.20
N ALA A 339 -24.17 -30.16 13.34
CA ALA A 339 -25.30 -30.74 14.05
C ALA A 339 -26.61 -30.56 13.24
N GLN A 340 -27.63 -31.37 13.53
CA GLN A 340 -28.92 -31.28 12.86
C GLN A 340 -29.80 -30.20 13.50
N PHE A 341 -29.89 -29.03 12.85
CA PHE A 341 -30.77 -27.91 13.22
C PHE A 341 -31.16 -27.09 11.99
N ASP A 342 -32.18 -26.22 12.12
CA ASP A 342 -32.62 -25.31 11.05
C ASP A 342 -31.66 -24.12 10.91
N TYR A 343 -30.61 -24.32 10.12
CA TYR A 343 -29.65 -23.27 9.76
C TYR A 343 -30.30 -22.13 8.94
N GLY A 344 -31.40 -22.40 8.22
CA GLY A 344 -32.11 -21.40 7.42
C GLY A 344 -32.72 -20.31 8.31
N ARG A 345 -33.45 -20.74 9.34
CA ARG A 345 -33.96 -19.88 10.43
C ARG A 345 -32.83 -19.28 11.25
N LYS A 346 -31.77 -20.04 11.56
CA LYS A 346 -30.65 -19.53 12.38
C LYS A 346 -29.91 -18.37 11.70
N CYS A 347 -29.71 -18.43 10.39
CA CYS A 347 -29.11 -17.32 9.63
C CYS A 347 -29.95 -16.03 9.72
N SER A 348 -31.29 -16.14 9.67
CA SER A 348 -32.20 -15.00 9.82
C SER A 348 -32.20 -14.42 11.24
N GLU A 349 -32.04 -15.25 12.27
CA GLU A 349 -31.85 -14.80 13.66
C GLU A 349 -30.53 -14.01 13.81
N VAL A 350 -29.41 -14.58 13.34
CA VAL A 350 -28.10 -13.93 13.38
C VAL A 350 -28.10 -12.59 12.64
N ALA A 351 -28.78 -12.50 11.49
CA ALA A 351 -28.90 -11.25 10.73
C ALA A 351 -29.65 -10.11 11.47
N ARG A 352 -30.54 -10.45 12.42
CA ARG A 352 -31.17 -9.49 13.33
C ARG A 352 -30.19 -9.06 14.43
N LEU A 353 -29.44 -10.00 15.02
CA LEU A 353 -28.50 -9.73 16.11
C LEU A 353 -27.26 -8.93 15.67
N THR A 354 -26.83 -9.07 14.41
CA THR A 354 -25.65 -8.43 13.81
C THR A 354 -25.94 -7.03 13.24
N GLU A 355 -26.88 -6.28 13.81
CA GLU A 355 -27.24 -4.95 13.33
C GLU A 355 -26.05 -3.97 13.38
N GLY A 356 -25.86 -3.22 12.29
CA GLY A 356 -24.77 -2.26 12.12
C GLY A 356 -23.41 -2.88 11.77
N MET A 357 -23.24 -4.20 11.85
CA MET A 357 -21.99 -4.85 11.47
C MET A 357 -21.70 -4.73 9.97
N SER A 358 -20.44 -4.49 9.62
CA SER A 358 -19.96 -4.51 8.25
C SER A 358 -19.91 -5.94 7.66
N GLY A 359 -19.90 -6.06 6.33
CA GLY A 359 -19.75 -7.36 5.67
C GLY A 359 -18.46 -8.11 6.07
N ARG A 360 -17.37 -7.37 6.38
CA ARG A 360 -16.13 -7.95 6.92
C ARG A 360 -16.33 -8.59 8.29
N GLU A 361 -17.12 -7.97 9.18
CA GLU A 361 -17.38 -8.50 10.53
C GLU A 361 -18.31 -9.72 10.48
N ILE A 362 -19.30 -9.72 9.59
CA ILE A 362 -20.15 -10.89 9.31
C ILE A 362 -19.32 -12.05 8.74
N ALA A 363 -18.35 -11.77 7.85
CA ALA A 363 -17.41 -12.76 7.35
C ALA A 363 -16.50 -13.32 8.46
N GLN A 364 -16.04 -12.47 9.38
CA GLN A 364 -15.24 -12.88 10.55
C GLN A 364 -16.05 -13.80 11.49
N LEU A 365 -17.32 -13.52 11.72
CA LEU A 365 -18.21 -14.37 12.51
C LEU A 365 -18.31 -15.80 11.95
N ALA A 366 -18.40 -15.96 10.63
CA ALA A 366 -18.42 -17.28 10.00
C ALA A 366 -17.07 -18.02 10.09
N VAL A 367 -15.95 -17.29 10.10
CA VAL A 367 -14.62 -17.85 10.40
C VAL A 367 -14.55 -18.29 11.87
N SER A 368 -15.11 -17.52 12.81
CA SER A 368 -15.21 -17.92 14.21
C SER A 368 -16.01 -19.21 14.39
N TRP A 369 -17.16 -19.38 13.74
CA TRP A 369 -17.91 -20.65 13.77
C TRP A 369 -17.07 -21.83 13.28
N GLN A 370 -16.35 -21.67 12.17
CA GLN A 370 -15.43 -22.69 11.66
C GLN A 370 -14.31 -23.02 12.66
N ALA A 371 -13.71 -22.01 13.29
CA ALA A 371 -12.65 -22.18 14.27
C ALA A 371 -13.17 -22.93 15.52
N THR A 372 -14.33 -22.53 16.04
CA THR A 372 -15.00 -23.18 17.19
C THR A 372 -15.39 -24.63 16.87
N ALA A 373 -15.80 -24.92 15.63
CA ALA A 373 -16.02 -26.30 15.18
C ALA A 373 -14.73 -27.15 15.15
N TYR A 374 -13.60 -26.59 14.69
CA TYR A 374 -12.32 -27.31 14.71
C TYR A 374 -11.71 -27.46 16.12
N ALA A 375 -12.00 -26.52 17.03
CA ALA A 375 -11.59 -26.59 18.44
C ALA A 375 -12.43 -27.59 19.25
N SER A 376 -13.65 -27.91 18.80
CA SER A 376 -14.50 -28.93 19.41
C SER A 376 -13.87 -30.32 19.37
N LYS A 377 -14.03 -31.08 20.46
CA LYS A 377 -13.52 -32.46 20.58
C LYS A 377 -14.02 -33.35 19.42
N ASP A 378 -15.29 -33.21 19.07
CA ASP A 378 -15.95 -34.07 18.09
C ASP A 378 -15.92 -33.51 16.66
N GLY A 379 -15.41 -32.28 16.48
CA GLY A 379 -15.44 -31.57 15.19
C GLY A 379 -16.83 -31.07 14.77
N VAL A 380 -17.85 -31.26 15.61
CA VAL A 380 -19.24 -30.89 15.32
C VAL A 380 -19.51 -29.45 15.76
N LEU A 381 -20.08 -28.64 14.85
CA LEU A 381 -20.65 -27.33 15.18
C LEU A 381 -22.11 -27.50 15.62
N THR A 382 -22.40 -27.12 16.86
CA THR A 382 -23.77 -27.10 17.43
C THR A 382 -24.37 -25.70 17.39
N GLU A 383 -25.70 -25.61 17.52
CA GLU A 383 -26.41 -24.32 17.58
C GLU A 383 -25.91 -23.45 18.75
N ALA A 384 -25.76 -24.02 19.95
CA ALA A 384 -25.25 -23.32 21.12
C ALA A 384 -23.82 -22.77 20.93
N MET A 385 -22.95 -23.48 20.18
CA MET A 385 -21.62 -22.97 19.83
C MET A 385 -21.70 -21.80 18.85
N MET A 386 -22.66 -21.80 17.92
CA MET A 386 -22.90 -20.65 17.04
C MET A 386 -23.41 -19.44 17.82
N ASP A 387 -24.35 -19.64 18.75
CA ASP A 387 -24.91 -18.57 19.58
C ASP A 387 -23.86 -17.92 20.49
N ALA A 388 -23.00 -18.70 21.13
CA ALA A 388 -21.87 -18.15 21.90
C ALA A 388 -20.98 -17.25 21.03
N CYS A 389 -20.60 -17.72 19.83
CA CYS A 389 -19.80 -16.93 18.89
C CYS A 389 -20.50 -15.63 18.44
N VAL A 390 -21.83 -15.66 18.26
CA VAL A 390 -22.63 -14.48 17.89
C VAL A 390 -22.68 -13.48 19.03
N GLN A 391 -22.92 -13.95 20.26
CA GLN A 391 -22.96 -13.11 21.46
C GLN A 391 -21.60 -12.42 21.70
N ASP A 392 -20.50 -13.18 21.61
CA ASP A 392 -19.14 -12.65 21.70
C ASP A 392 -18.87 -11.59 20.62
N ALA A 393 -19.22 -11.85 19.36
CA ALA A 393 -19.04 -10.91 18.27
C ALA A 393 -19.86 -9.62 18.45
N VAL A 394 -21.11 -9.73 18.91
CA VAL A 394 -21.98 -8.58 19.22
C VAL A 394 -21.44 -7.78 20.41
N GLN A 395 -20.91 -8.44 21.45
CA GLN A 395 -20.29 -7.77 22.58
C GLN A 395 -19.01 -7.03 22.18
N GLN A 396 -18.13 -7.66 21.41
CA GLN A 396 -16.91 -7.04 20.87
C GLN A 396 -17.22 -5.86 19.95
N TYR A 397 -18.23 -5.99 19.08
CA TYR A 397 -18.69 -4.90 18.22
C TYR A 397 -19.21 -3.70 19.04
N ARG A 398 -20.06 -3.95 20.04
CA ARG A 398 -20.53 -2.90 20.98
C ARG A 398 -19.37 -2.22 21.71
N GLN A 399 -18.32 -2.96 22.08
CA GLN A 399 -17.12 -2.41 22.70
C GLN A 399 -16.31 -1.52 21.75
N LYS A 400 -16.05 -1.97 20.51
CA LYS A 400 -15.40 -1.16 19.47
C LYS A 400 -16.16 0.14 19.20
N MET A 401 -17.49 0.07 19.14
CA MET A 401 -18.35 1.25 18.94
C MET A 401 -18.37 2.21 20.14
N ARG A 402 -18.03 1.75 21.35
CA ARG A 402 -17.79 2.64 22.51
C ARG A 402 -16.45 3.36 22.39
N TRP A 403 -15.39 2.68 21.95
CA TRP A 403 -14.08 3.29 21.73
C TRP A 403 -14.13 4.36 20.64
N LEU A 404 -14.71 4.07 19.48
CA LEU A 404 -14.88 5.04 18.38
C LEU A 404 -15.68 6.30 18.80
N LYS A 405 -16.64 6.16 19.72
CA LYS A 405 -17.38 7.30 20.31
C LYS A 405 -16.54 8.09 21.33
N ALA A 406 -15.64 7.42 22.06
CA ALA A 406 -14.74 8.07 23.01
C ALA A 406 -13.59 8.83 22.32
N GLU A 407 -13.21 8.42 21.10
CA GLU A 407 -12.22 9.08 20.23
C GLU A 407 -12.80 10.27 19.42
N GLY A 408 -14.09 10.60 19.62
CA GLY A 408 -14.72 11.78 19.03
C GLY A 408 -14.02 13.10 19.44
N PRO A 409 -14.18 14.19 18.66
CA PRO A 409 -13.39 15.42 18.83
C PRO A 409 -13.76 16.16 20.12
N GLY A 410 -13.10 15.81 21.23
CA GLY A 410 -13.42 16.35 22.55
C GLY A 410 -12.48 15.96 23.69
N ARG A 411 -11.38 15.23 23.44
CA ARG A 411 -10.32 15.00 24.44
C ARG A 411 -8.95 15.31 23.87
N GLY A 412 -8.45 16.49 24.23
CA GLY A 412 -7.01 16.68 24.35
C GLY A 412 -6.44 15.69 25.38
N VAL A 413 -5.18 15.32 25.21
CA VAL A 413 -4.51 14.35 26.09
C VAL A 413 -4.26 14.98 27.46
N GLU A 414 -5.17 14.77 28.40
CA GLU A 414 -4.84 14.89 29.82
C GLU A 414 -3.97 13.69 30.21
N HIS A 415 -2.65 13.91 30.20
CA HIS A 415 -1.73 13.00 30.86
C HIS A 415 -2.05 12.97 32.36
N PRO A 416 -2.21 11.78 32.98
CA PRO A 416 -2.29 11.70 34.43
C PRO A 416 -0.92 12.04 35.01
N LEU A 417 -0.78 13.26 35.54
CA LEU A 417 0.39 13.63 36.32
C LEU A 417 0.44 12.74 37.57
N SER A 418 1.46 11.90 37.62
CA SER A 418 1.79 11.06 38.78
C SER A 418 1.93 11.93 40.03
N GLY A 419 1.27 11.52 41.12
CA GLY A 419 1.28 12.26 42.36
C GLY A 419 2.68 12.42 42.97
N VAL A 420 2.92 13.60 43.53
CA VAL A 420 3.96 13.85 44.53
C VAL A 420 3.27 14.45 45.75
N GLN A 421 3.68 14.02 46.94
CA GLN A 421 3.02 14.33 48.21
C GLN A 421 3.24 15.78 48.64
N GLY A 422 2.25 16.34 49.34
CA GLY A 422 2.29 17.70 49.88
C GLY A 422 1.14 17.95 50.86
N GLU A 423 1.45 17.79 52.14
CA GLU A 423 0.78 18.29 53.36
C GLU A 423 0.15 19.71 53.21
N THR A 424 -0.86 20.16 53.94
CA THR A 424 -1.66 19.65 55.10
C THR A 424 -2.92 20.55 55.34
N LEU A 425 -3.74 20.19 56.35
CA LEU A 425 -4.65 21.03 57.17
C LEU A 425 -6.11 21.34 56.72
N THR A 426 -7.04 20.90 57.60
CA THR A 426 -8.33 21.50 58.05
C THR A 426 -9.38 21.93 57.00
N SER A 427 -10.57 21.30 56.87
CA SER A 427 -11.70 21.05 57.82
C SER A 427 -12.73 22.21 57.94
N TRP A 428 -13.99 21.86 58.30
CA TRP A 428 -15.20 22.72 58.41
C TRP A 428 -15.83 23.15 57.05
N SER A 429 -17.15 23.25 56.83
CA SER A 429 -18.35 22.69 57.50
C SER A 429 -19.60 22.81 56.60
N LEU A 430 -20.70 22.13 56.93
CA LEU A 430 -22.04 22.27 56.31
C LEU A 430 -22.81 23.54 56.75
N ALA A 431 -23.98 23.77 56.12
CA ALA A 431 -25.08 24.74 56.39
C ALA A 431 -25.06 26.02 55.48
N THR A 432 -26.03 26.26 54.58
CA THR A 432 -27.41 26.82 54.76
C THR A 432 -27.41 28.17 55.51
N ASP A 433 -28.11 29.25 55.10
CA ASP A 433 -29.32 29.39 54.25
C ASP A 433 -29.42 30.84 53.62
N PRO A 434 -30.55 31.36 53.09
CA PRO A 434 -30.55 32.40 52.03
C PRO A 434 -30.85 33.85 52.47
N SER A 435 -30.59 34.84 51.59
CA SER A 435 -31.11 36.22 51.68
C SER A 435 -31.15 36.94 50.31
N TYR A 436 -32.23 37.69 50.05
CA TYR A 436 -32.55 38.50 48.84
C TYR A 436 -31.79 39.86 48.79
N PRO A 437 -32.01 40.79 47.82
CA PRO A 437 -32.66 40.74 46.49
C PRO A 437 -31.81 41.34 45.32
N CYS A 438 -32.40 41.41 44.13
CA CYS A 438 -31.86 42.03 42.89
C CYS A 438 -31.55 43.54 42.98
N LEU A 439 -30.55 44.00 42.21
CA LEU A 439 -30.43 45.39 41.72
C LEU A 439 -29.73 45.43 40.35
N ALA A 440 -30.02 46.47 39.55
CA ALA A 440 -29.73 46.53 38.11
C ALA A 440 -28.50 47.39 37.75
N GLY A 441 -27.95 47.20 36.54
CA GLY A 441 -27.01 48.17 35.92
C GLY A 441 -26.01 47.52 34.95
N PRO A 442 -25.86 48.02 33.69
CA PRO A 442 -24.97 47.41 32.69
C PRO A 442 -23.57 48.06 32.65
N CYS A 443 -22.54 47.27 32.34
CA CYS A 443 -21.23 47.77 31.95
C CYS A 443 -21.05 47.78 30.42
N THR A 444 -20.23 48.73 29.95
CA THR A 444 -20.35 49.36 28.64
C THR A 444 -19.00 49.42 27.89
N PHE A 445 -19.07 49.48 26.56
CA PHE A 445 -18.01 49.95 25.62
C PHE A 445 -16.70 49.12 25.56
N ARG A 446 -16.17 48.78 24.37
CA ARG A 446 -15.79 49.73 23.31
C ARG A 446 -15.89 49.13 21.89
N ILE A 447 -16.52 49.89 21.00
CA ILE A 447 -16.27 49.86 19.56
C ILE A 447 -15.79 51.27 19.18
N CYS A 448 -14.65 51.38 18.50
CA CYS A 448 -14.21 52.64 17.91
C CYS A 448 -14.52 52.65 16.41
N SER A 449 -15.52 53.45 16.05
CA SER A 449 -15.68 54.00 14.70
C SER A 449 -14.56 55.00 14.39
N TRP A 450 -14.23 55.21 13.11
CA TRP A 450 -13.84 56.52 12.59
C TRP A 450 -14.39 56.68 11.15
N MET A 451 -14.80 57.89 10.78
CA MET A 451 -15.70 58.17 9.64
C MET A 451 -15.37 59.53 8.99
N GLY A 452 -15.61 59.67 7.66
CA GLY A 452 -15.52 60.92 6.88
C GLY A 452 -14.12 61.25 6.32
N THR A 453 -13.91 61.98 5.21
CA THR A 453 -14.74 62.55 4.10
C THR A 453 -13.77 62.83 2.91
N GLY A 454 -14.15 63.12 1.65
CA GLY A 454 -15.44 63.30 0.95
C GLY A 454 -15.22 63.75 -0.53
N LEU A 455 -16.20 64.46 -1.13
CA LEU A 455 -16.17 65.21 -2.41
C LEU A 455 -16.07 64.44 -3.77
N CYS A 456 -17.18 64.51 -4.53
CA CYS A 456 -17.26 64.38 -6.01
C CYS A 456 -17.49 65.79 -6.63
N PRO A 457 -17.40 66.03 -7.96
CA PRO A 457 -18.35 65.57 -9.02
C PRO A 457 -17.61 64.90 -10.23
N GLY A 458 -18.19 64.11 -11.16
CA GLY A 458 -19.49 64.12 -11.87
C GLY A 458 -19.36 64.82 -13.26
N PRO A 459 -20.15 64.50 -14.31
CA PRO A 459 -20.92 63.29 -14.66
C PRO A 459 -20.82 62.87 -16.17
N LEU A 460 -21.45 61.76 -16.58
CA LEU A 460 -22.29 61.63 -17.83
C LEU A 460 -22.88 60.21 -17.99
N SER A 461 -24.04 60.12 -18.66
CA SER A 461 -24.88 58.93 -18.91
C SER A 461 -25.57 59.10 -20.31
N PRO A 462 -26.56 58.29 -20.79
CA PRO A 462 -27.21 57.07 -20.28
C PRO A 462 -27.40 55.94 -21.34
N ARG A 463 -28.25 54.94 -21.00
CA ARG A 463 -28.64 53.73 -21.75
C ARG A 463 -29.53 53.98 -22.99
N MET A 464 -29.58 53.05 -23.97
CA MET A 464 -30.84 52.37 -24.40
C MET A 464 -30.72 51.21 -25.43
N SER A 465 -31.70 50.29 -25.36
CA SER A 465 -32.38 49.56 -26.46
C SER A 465 -31.76 48.38 -27.25
N CYS A 466 -32.35 47.19 -27.03
CA CYS A 466 -32.89 46.17 -27.97
C CYS A 466 -32.24 45.84 -29.35
N GLY A 467 -32.18 44.53 -29.65
CA GLY A 467 -32.76 44.00 -30.91
C GLY A 467 -32.03 42.88 -31.69
N GLY A 468 -32.72 41.75 -31.91
CA GLY A 468 -32.64 40.98 -33.17
C GLY A 468 -31.82 39.67 -33.23
N GLY A 469 -32.45 38.57 -33.69
CA GLY A 469 -31.78 37.31 -34.07
C GLY A 469 -32.71 36.09 -33.99
N ARG A 470 -33.10 35.49 -35.13
CA ARG A 470 -34.14 34.43 -35.22
C ARG A 470 -33.61 32.99 -35.06
N PRO A 471 -34.48 32.01 -34.74
CA PRO A 471 -34.12 30.59 -34.55
C PRO A 471 -34.29 29.74 -35.81
N PHE A 472 -33.72 28.52 -35.82
CA PHE A 472 -34.07 27.44 -36.75
C PHE A 472 -33.92 26.05 -36.11
N CYS A 473 -35.02 25.30 -36.03
CA CYS A 473 -35.08 23.85 -35.80
C CYS A 473 -36.12 23.26 -36.78
N PRO A 474 -35.87 22.09 -37.39
CA PRO A 474 -36.87 21.39 -38.21
C PRO A 474 -37.81 20.52 -37.35
N PRO A 475 -39.07 20.30 -37.76
CA PRO A 475 -40.03 19.48 -37.01
C PRO A 475 -40.02 18.00 -37.41
N GLY A 476 -40.31 17.13 -36.44
CA GLY A 476 -40.77 15.75 -36.66
C GLY A 476 -42.28 15.65 -36.49
N HIS A 477 -42.95 14.98 -37.42
CA HIS A 477 -44.42 14.83 -37.48
C HIS A 477 -45.01 13.93 -36.37
N PRO A 478 -46.29 14.13 -36.01
CA PRO A 478 -47.13 13.12 -35.37
C PRO A 478 -48.12 12.47 -36.36
N LEU A 479 -48.38 11.17 -36.11
CA LEU A 479 -49.61 10.39 -36.35
C LEU A 479 -50.25 10.34 -37.75
N LEU A 480 -50.13 9.16 -38.38
CA LEU A 480 -51.25 8.29 -38.72
C LEU A 480 -50.83 6.82 -38.48
#